data_AF-A0A7Y5DD30-F1
#
_entry.id   AF-A0A7Y5DD30-F1
#
_cell.length_a   1.000
_cell.length_b   1.000
_cell.length_c   1.000
_cell.angle_alpha   90.00
_cell.angle_beta   90.00
_cell.angle_gamma   90.00
#
_symmetry.space_group_name_H-M   'P 1'
#
loop_
_entity.id
_entity.type
_entity.pdbx_description
1 polymer ?
#
loop_
_entity_poly.entity_id
_entity_poly.type
_entity_poly.pdbx_seq_one_letter_code
_entity_poly.pdbx_strand_id
1 'polypeptide(L)' 'MDNNNSKDLFLLDKSVTYLNCANMSPILKSVNDAGMQALETRASPWKNLYFFAR' A
#
# COMPACT_ATOMS: atom_id res chain seq x y z
N MET A 1 -17.76 16.59 -5.98
CA MET A 1 -17.08 15.70 -5.02
C MET A 1 -17.96 14.48 -4.91
N ASP A 2 -17.57 13.39 -5.56
CA ASP A 2 -18.35 12.16 -5.59
C ASP A 2 -18.44 11.60 -4.17
N ASN A 3 -19.66 11.28 -3.74
CA ASN A 3 -20.01 10.84 -2.40
C ASN A 3 -19.66 9.35 -2.18
N ASN A 4 -18.51 8.92 -2.71
CA ASN A 4 -18.03 7.56 -2.63
C ASN A 4 -17.25 7.38 -1.32
N ASN A 5 -17.68 6.42 -0.51
CA ASN A 5 -17.08 6.13 0.78
C ASN A 5 -15.66 5.54 0.59
N SER A 6 -14.63 6.38 0.71
CA SER A 6 -13.22 6.02 0.50
C SER A 6 -12.65 5.00 1.49
N LYS A 7 -13.43 4.53 2.50
CA LYS A 7 -13.00 3.51 3.47
C LYS A 7 -12.46 2.24 2.80
N ASP A 8 -13.04 1.83 1.66
CA ASP A 8 -12.64 0.61 0.96
C ASP A 8 -11.23 0.67 0.34
N LEU A 9 -10.60 1.85 0.28
CA LEU A 9 -9.22 2.02 -0.20
C LEU A 9 -8.18 1.68 0.87
N PHE A 10 -8.59 1.59 2.13
CA PHE A 10 -7.70 1.35 3.26
C PHE A 10 -7.72 -0.11 3.70
N LEU A 11 -6.60 -0.57 4.26
CA LEU A 11 -6.48 -1.84 4.95
C LEU A 11 -6.99 -1.69 6.39
N LEU A 12 -8.31 -1.62 6.52
CA LEU A 12 -9.00 -1.49 7.79
C LEU A 12 -10.19 -2.45 7.82
N ASP A 13 -10.46 -3.03 8.98
CA ASP A 13 -11.67 -3.82 9.20
C ASP A 13 -12.92 -2.95 9.00
N LYS A 14 -13.86 -3.43 8.18
CA LYS A 14 -15.09 -2.70 7.84
C LYS A 14 -16.03 -2.52 9.03
N SER A 15 -15.92 -3.39 10.04
CA SER A 15 -16.70 -3.32 11.28
C SER A 15 -16.21 -2.22 12.23
N VAL A 16 -15.01 -1.68 12.01
CA VAL A 16 -14.40 -0.70 12.90
C VAL A 16 -14.63 0.72 12.40
N THR A 17 -15.05 1.60 13.30
CA THR A 17 -15.01 3.06 13.06
C THR A 17 -13.70 3.60 13.61
N TYR A 18 -12.73 3.79 12.71
CA TYR A 18 -11.42 4.32 13.07
C TYR A 18 -11.46 5.84 13.18
N LEU A 19 -11.20 6.38 14.37
CA LEU A 19 -11.22 7.82 14.65
C LEU A 19 -9.84 8.42 14.91
N ASN A 20 -8.80 7.59 15.06
CA ASN A 20 -7.46 8.03 15.44
C ASN A 20 -6.61 8.57 14.26
N CYS A 21 -7.26 9.14 13.25
CA CYS A 21 -6.59 9.59 12.02
C CYS A 21 -5.58 10.72 12.22
N ALA A 22 -5.74 11.53 13.29
CA ALA A 22 -4.83 12.62 13.61
C ALA A 22 -3.47 12.13 14.12
N ASN A 23 -3.44 10.97 14.79
CA ASN A 23 -2.20 10.38 15.29
C ASN A 23 -1.58 9.41 14.28
N MET A 24 -2.40 8.62 13.60
CA MET A 24 -1.94 7.68 12.58
C MET A 24 -3.03 7.44 11.55
N SER A 25 -2.70 7.56 10.27
CA SER A 25 -3.64 7.19 9.21
C SER A 25 -3.61 5.66 8.99
N PRO A 26 -4.76 5.04 8.65
CA PRO A 26 -4.77 3.68 8.14
C PRO A 26 -3.96 3.59 6.85
N ILE A 27 -3.35 2.43 6.60
CA ILE A 27 -2.59 2.20 5.36
C ILE A 27 -3.55 2.07 4.18
N LEU A 28 -3.24 2.77 3.08
CA LEU A 28 -3.88 2.55 1.78
C LEU A 28 -3.41 1.23 1.19
N LYS A 29 -4.32 0.48 0.54
CA LYS A 29 -4.01 -0.78 -0.16
C LYS A 29 -2.88 -0.59 -1.18
N SER A 30 -2.95 0.47 -1.99
CA SER A 30 -1.92 0.77 -2.99
C SER A 30 -0.54 1.02 -2.39
N VAL A 31 -0.47 1.68 -1.23
CA VAL A 31 0.79 1.94 -0.54
C VAL A 31 1.38 0.65 0.04
N ASN A 32 0.54 -0.22 0.60
CA ASN A 32 0.95 -1.55 1.05
C ASN A 32 1.54 -2.36 -0.10
N ASP A 33 0.84 -2.41 -1.24
CA ASP A 33 1.27 -3.21 -2.39
C ASP A 33 2.60 -2.71 -2.97
N ALA A 34 2.76 -1.39 -3.10
CA ALA A 34 4.02 -0.80 -3.53
C ALA A 34 5.17 -1.09 -2.53
N GLY A 35 4.89 -1.04 -1.23
CA GLY A 35 5.84 -1.38 -0.19
C GLY A 35 6.31 -2.84 -0.26
N MET A 36 5.36 -3.76 -0.43
CA MET A 36 5.66 -5.19 -0.60
C MET A 36 6.51 -5.46 -1.84
N GLN A 37 6.14 -4.88 -2.98
CA GLN A 37 6.92 -5.01 -4.22
C GLN A 37 8.35 -4.47 -4.07
N ALA A 38 8.52 -3.34 -3.37
CA ALA A 38 9.83 -2.77 -3.11
C ALA A 38 10.68 -3.70 -2.22
N LEU A 39 10.09 -4.32 -1.20
CA LEU A 39 10.77 -5.30 -0.35
C LEU A 39 11.17 -6.54 -1.12
N GLU A 40 10.27 -7.10 -1.93
CA GLU A 40 10.56 -8.28 -2.78
C GLU A 40 11.69 -7.98 -3.78
N THR A 41 11.65 -6.80 -4.41
CA THR A 41 12.71 -6.32 -5.31
C THR A 41 14.05 -6.23 -4.59
N ARG A 42 14.07 -5.63 -3.39
CA ARG A 42 15.29 -5.51 -2.58
C ARG A 42 15.80 -6.85 -2.07
N ALA A 43 14.93 -7.83 -1.85
CA ALA A 43 15.29 -9.16 -1.42
C ALA A 43 15.93 -10.00 -2.54
N SER A 44 15.71 -9.65 -3.82
CA SER A 44 16.25 -10.35 -4.97
C SER A 44 16.82 -9.38 -6.02
N PRO A 45 17.84 -8.57 -5.70
CA PRO A 45 18.34 -7.51 -6.58
C PRO A 45 18.83 -8.04 -7.93
N TRP A 46 19.34 -9.27 -7.99
CA TRP A 46 19.80 -9.91 -9.23
C TRP A 46 18.70 -10.24 -10.23
N LYS A 47 17.44 -10.35 -9.81
CA LYS A 47 16.32 -10.60 -10.73
C LYS A 47 16.05 -9.40 -11.64
N ASN A 48 16.32 -8.19 -11.17
CA ASN A 48 16.12 -6.95 -11.93
C ASN A 48 17.33 -6.54 -12.78
N LEU A 49 18.46 -7.26 -12.72
CA LEU A 49 19.64 -6.96 -13.56
C LEU A 49 19.38 -7.17 -15.06
N TYR A 50 18.35 -7.92 -15.45
CA TYR A 50 17.99 -8.11 -16.87
C TYR A 50 17.36 -6.87 -17.52
N PHE A 51 16.96 -5.84 -16.76
CA PHE A 51 16.42 -4.60 -17.31
C PHE A 51 17.52 -3.61 -17.76
N PHE A 52 18.78 -3.82 -17.35
CA PHE A 52 19.93 -2.98 -17.75
C PHE A 52 20.80 -3.60 -18.84
N ALA A 53 20.57 -4.87 -19.21
CA ALA A 53 21.39 -5.62 -20.16
C ALA A 53 20.71 -5.81 -21.53
N ARG A 54 19.72 -5.00 -21.87
CA ARG A 54 19.03 -5.05 -23.17
C ARG A 54 18.95 -3.69 -23.84
#